data_AF-A0A1G2ID55-F1
#
_entry.id   AF-A0A1G2ID55-F1
#
_cell.length_a   1.000
_cell.length_b   1.000
_cell.length_c   1.000
_cell.angle_alpha   90.00
_cell.angle_beta   90.00
_cell.angle_gamma   90.00
#
_symmetry.space_group_name_H-M   'P 1'
#
loop_
_entity.id
_entity.type
_entity.pdbx_description
1 polymer ?
#
loop_
_entity_poly.entity_id
_entity_poly.type
_entity_poly.pdbx_seq_one_letter_code
_entity_poly.pdbx_strand_id
1 'polypeptide(L)' 'MFYVSCSMEKICAICKKKSAMAVTLVKLRGKYNPTSKKRQYPNLQWVRLVSGKNAGKRVLACAKCVKAMSKA' A
#
# COMPACT_ATOMS: atom_id res chain seq x y z
N MET A 1 -13.23 26.42 -10.86
CA MET A 1 -12.00 25.63 -11.15
C MET A 1 -11.66 24.80 -9.92
N PHE A 2 -12.12 23.55 -9.89
CA PHE A 2 -11.92 22.62 -8.78
C PHE A 2 -10.47 22.13 -8.77
N TYR A 3 -9.61 22.77 -7.97
CA TYR A 3 -8.36 22.13 -7.58
C TYR A 3 -8.68 21.13 -6.47
N VAL A 4 -8.91 19.88 -6.85
CA VAL A 4 -8.89 18.76 -5.92
C VAL A 4 -7.46 18.60 -5.45
N SER A 5 -7.16 19.18 -4.29
CA SER A 5 -5.98 18.90 -3.49
C SER A 5 -6.03 17.44 -3.05
N CYS A 6 -5.51 16.56 -3.91
CA CYS A 6 -5.33 15.15 -3.59
C CYS A 6 -4.28 15.07 -2.47
N SER A 7 -4.75 14.87 -1.23
CA SER A 7 -3.90 14.46 -0.11
C SER A 7 -2.99 13.33 -0.59
N MET A 8 -1.70 13.40 -0.25
CA MET A 8 -0.75 12.31 -0.47
C MET A 8 -1.13 11.11 0.41
N GLU A 9 -2.21 10.43 0.04
CA GLU A 9 -2.65 9.22 0.69
C GLU A 9 -1.60 8.14 0.44
N LYS A 10 -1.22 7.40 1.49
CA LYS A 10 -0.34 6.23 1.40
C LYS A 10 -1.06 5.10 0.66
N ILE A 11 -1.23 5.26 -0.64
CA ILE A 11 -1.93 4.37 -1.55
C ILE A 11 -1.01 3.97 -2.68
N CYS A 12 -1.09 2.70 -3.08
CA CYS A 12 -0.39 2.23 -4.26
C CYS A 12 -1.05 2.81 -5.52
N ALA A 13 -0.29 3.53 -6.35
CA ALA A 13 -0.78 4.09 -7.61
C ALA A 13 -1.21 3.03 -8.63
N ILE A 14 -0.72 1.78 -8.51
CA ILE A 14 -0.97 0.69 -9.46
C ILE A 14 -2.20 -0.13 -9.04
N CYS A 15 -2.20 -0.70 -7.83
CA CYS A 15 -3.27 -1.59 -7.36
C CYS A 15 -4.22 -0.94 -6.34
N LYS A 16 -4.09 0.36 -6.07
CA LYS A 16 -4.95 1.15 -5.17
C LYS A 16 -5.06 0.61 -3.74
N LYS A 17 -4.12 -0.24 -3.31
CA LYS A 17 -4.04 -0.74 -1.94
C LYS A 17 -3.94 0.41 -0.96
N LYS A 18 -4.84 0.42 0.02
CA LYS A 18 -4.91 1.39 1.11
C LYS A 18 -4.51 0.73 2.43
N SER A 19 -4.35 1.55 3.48
CA SER A 19 -4.22 1.02 4.83
C SER A 19 -5.49 0.34 5.31
N ALA A 20 -5.37 -0.69 6.13
CA ALA A 20 -6.50 -1.39 6.74
C ALA A 20 -6.37 -1.38 8.27
N MET A 21 -7.50 -1.41 8.99
CA MET A 21 -7.51 -1.62 10.43
C MET A 21 -7.54 -3.12 10.71
N ALA A 22 -6.62 -3.61 11.55
CA ALA A 22 -6.58 -5.01 11.95
C ALA A 22 -6.53 -5.11 13.48
N VAL A 23 -7.08 -6.20 14.03
CA VAL A 23 -6.98 -6.52 15.46
C VAL A 23 -5.84 -7.50 15.66
N THR A 24 -4.98 -7.23 16.63
CA THR A 24 -3.94 -8.17 17.05
C THR A 24 -4.59 -9.25 17.91
N LEU A 25 -4.42 -10.51 17.51
CA LEU A 25 -4.91 -11.67 18.26
C LEU A 25 -3.73 -12.36 18.95
N VAL A 26 -3.89 -12.66 20.25
CA VAL A 26 -2.90 -13.44 21.02
C VAL A 26 -3.51 -14.79 21.36
N LYS A 27 -2.79 -15.89 21.10
CA LYS A 27 -3.24 -17.24 21.43
C LYS A 27 -2.91 -17.55 22.88
N LEU A 28 -3.94 -17.74 23.72
CA LEU A 28 -3.80 -18.13 25.12
C LEU A 28 -4.27 -19.56 25.27
N ARG A 29 -3.33 -20.49 25.55
CA ARG A 29 -3.49 -21.93 25.84
C ARG A 29 -4.39 -22.78 24.91
N GLY A 30 -5.19 -22.18 24.02
CA GLY A 30 -6.19 -22.82 23.15
C GLY A 30 -7.09 -21.84 22.38
N LYS A 31 -7.32 -20.60 22.88
CA LYS A 31 -8.19 -19.60 22.23
C LYS A 31 -7.44 -18.34 21.83
N TYR A 32 -7.82 -17.73 20.71
CA TYR A 32 -7.33 -16.41 20.30
C TYR A 32 -8.12 -15.30 20.99
N ASN A 33 -7.44 -14.42 21.71
CA ASN A 33 -8.01 -13.25 22.35
C ASN A 33 -7.67 -11.98 21.56
N PRO A 34 -8.66 -11.18 21.13
CA PRO A 34 -8.39 -9.86 20.56
C PRO A 34 -7.82 -8.91 21.61
N THR A 35 -6.75 -8.19 21.25
CA THR A 35 -6.03 -7.28 22.16
C THR A 35 -6.17 -5.83 21.73
N SER A 36 -5.38 -5.40 20.75
CA SER A 36 -5.33 -4.01 20.28
C SER A 36 -5.67 -3.89 18.81
N LYS A 37 -6.32 -2.79 18.43
CA LYS A 37 -6.53 -2.43 17.03
C LYS A 37 -5.31 -1.65 16.52
N LYS A 38 -4.69 -2.11 15.44
CA LYS A 38 -3.57 -1.44 14.78
C LYS A 38 -3.86 -1.20 13.30
N ARG A 39 -3.48 -0.02 12.81
CA ARG A 39 -3.52 0.28 11.38
C ARG A 39 -2.34 -0.39 10.68
N GLN A 40 -2.63 -1.20 9.67
CA GLN A 40 -1.66 -1.85 8.81
C GLN A 40 -1.51 -1.02 7.54
N TYR A 41 -0.28 -0.66 7.21
CA TYR A 41 0.03 0.12 6.01
C TYR A 41 0.60 -0.80 4.91
N PRO A 42 0.26 -0.56 3.64
CA PRO A 42 0.93 -1.24 2.54
C PRO A 42 2.42 -0.85 2.52
N ASN A 43 3.29 -1.81 2.21
CA ASN A 43 4.72 -1.54 1.97
C ASN A 43 4.86 -0.80 0.64
N LEU A 44 4.83 0.53 0.68
CA LEU A 44 4.94 1.42 -0.48
C LEU A 44 6.38 1.86 -0.66
N GLN A 45 6.82 1.87 -1.92
CA GLN A 45 8.15 2.27 -2.34
C GLN A 45 8.04 3.20 -3.55
N TRP A 46 8.97 4.13 -3.65
CA TRP A 46 9.07 5.01 -4.82
C TRP A 46 9.67 4.26 -5.99
N VAL A 47 8.97 4.26 -7.12
CA VAL A 47 9.42 3.60 -8.34
C VAL A 47 9.28 4.51 -9.54
N ARG A 48 10.20 4.39 -10.48
CA ARG A 48 10.10 5.03 -11.80
C ARG A 48 9.32 4.12 -12.72
N LEU A 49 8.29 4.67 -13.38
CA LEU A 49 7.55 3.94 -14.41
C LEU A 49 8.39 3.90 -15.69
N VAL A 50 8.66 2.70 -16.20
CA VAL A 50 9.41 2.47 -17.45
C VAL A 50 8.52 2.48 -18.69
N SER A 51 7.20 2.32 -18.54
CA SER A 51 6.26 2.25 -19.67
C SER A 51 4.91 2.90 -19.34
N GLY A 52 4.19 3.32 -20.37
CA GLY A 52 2.86 3.92 -20.31
C GLY A 52 2.84 5.46 -20.37
N LYS A 53 1.64 6.06 -20.27
CA LYS A 53 1.41 7.52 -20.36
C LYS A 53 2.17 8.38 -19.34
N ASN A 54 2.75 7.75 -18.32
CA ASN A 54 3.52 8.39 -17.25
C ASN A 54 4.97 7.87 -17.17
N ALA A 55 5.51 7.33 -18.27
CA ALA A 55 6.91 6.89 -18.34
C ALA A 55 7.86 8.02 -17.89
N GLY A 56 8.85 7.67 -17.06
CA GLY A 56 9.80 8.62 -16.46
C GLY A 56 9.35 9.25 -15.13
N LYS A 57 8.06 9.22 -14.78
CA LYS A 57 7.58 9.76 -13.50
C LYS A 57 7.83 8.80 -12.34
N ARG A 58 8.07 9.36 -11.15
CA ARG A 58 8.11 8.60 -9.89
C ARG A 58 6.70 8.48 -9.31
N VAL A 59 6.32 7.26 -8.95
CA VAL A 59 5.05 6.97 -8.27
C VAL A 59 5.28 6.11 -7.03
N LEU A 60 4.39 6.23 -6.05
CA LEU A 60 4.34 5.31 -4.92
C LEU A 60 3.64 4.01 -5.35
N ALA A 61 4.36 2.89 -5.31
CA ALA A 61 3.83 1.58 -5.62
C ALA A 61 4.12 0.59 -4.50
N CYS A 62 3.25 -0.39 -4.28
CA CYS A 62 3.52 -1.43 -3.29
C CYS A 62 4.57 -2.43 -3.76
N ALA A 63 5.35 -2.98 -2.84
CA ALA A 63 6.45 -3.91 -3.13
C ALA A 63 6.03 -5.11 -4.01
N LYS A 64 4.78 -5.60 -3.90
CA LYS A 64 4.26 -6.66 -4.78
C LYS A 64 4.17 -6.21 -6.24
N CYS A 65 3.71 -4.98 -6.49
CA CYS A 65 3.65 -4.42 -7.84
C CYS A 65 5.05 -4.15 -8.38
N VAL A 66 5.98 -3.65 -7.54
CA VAL A 66 7.38 -3.44 -7.93
C VAL A 66 8.02 -4.76 -8.39
N LYS A 67 7.86 -5.83 -7.61
CA LYS A 67 8.36 -7.16 -7.96
C LYS A 67 7.72 -7.75 -9.22
N ALA A 68 6.46 -7.42 -9.50
CA ALA A 68 5.80 -7.87 -10.72
C ALA A 68 6.37 -7.15 -11.95
N MET A 69 6.64 -5.84 -11.84
CA MET A 69 7.25 -5.07 -12.93
C MET A 69 8.67 -5.53 -13.27
N SER A 70 9.44 -6.01 -12.30
CA SER A 70 10.84 -6.43 -12.51
C SER A 70 11.00 -7.84 -13.10
N LYS A 71 9.91 -8.59 -13.27
CA LYS A 71 9.95 -9.96 -13.83
C LYS A 71 9.64 -10.02 -15.33
N ALA A 72 9.14 -8.92 -15.88
CA ALA A 72 8.75 -8.81 -17.29
C ALA A 72 9.96 -8.57 -18.18
#